data_AF-A0A961RQR1-F1
#
_entry.id   AF-A0A961RQR1-F1
#
_cell.length_a   1.000
_cell.length_b   1.000
_cell.length_c   1.000
_cell.angle_alpha   90.00
_cell.angle_beta   90.00
_cell.angle_gamma   90.00
#
_symmetry.space_group_name_H-M   'P 1'
#
loop_
_entity.id
_entity.type
_entity.pdbx_description
1 polymer ?
#
loop_
_entity_poly.entity_id
_entity_poly.type
_entity_poly.pdbx_seq_one_letter_code
_entity_poly.pdbx_strand_id
1 'polypeptide(L)'
;LGISMIGVGEAFALAEKLGLSHQALFDVASTSSGQCWSLTTYCPVPGPVPSSPANNGYKPGFAAGLMLKDLRLAQEAAQAAGASTPLGAEAAQLYSLFNAQGHADTDFSGIINFLRGKEG
;
A
#
# COMPACT_ATOMS: atom_id res chain seq x y z
N LEU A 1 3.28 -8.33 1.63
CA LEU A 1 3.48 -6.88 1.81
C LEU A 1 2.50 -6.04 0.97
N GLY A 2 2.44 -6.23 -0.36
CA GLY A 2 1.54 -5.46 -1.23
C GLY A 2 0.06 -5.46 -0.83
N ILE A 3 -0.51 -6.63 -0.49
CA ILE A 3 -1.92 -6.76 -0.05
C ILE A 3 -2.19 -5.91 1.19
N SER A 4 -1.41 -6.09 2.25
CA SER A 4 -1.60 -5.34 3.50
C SER A 4 -1.37 -3.84 3.31
N MET A 5 -0.45 -3.43 2.44
CA MET A 5 -0.26 -2.02 2.12
C MET A 5 -1.49 -1.41 1.45
N ILE A 6 -2.07 -2.11 0.46
CA ILE A 6 -3.31 -1.68 -0.20
C ILE A 6 -4.44 -1.58 0.83
N GLY A 7 -4.66 -2.62 1.64
CA GLY A 7 -5.72 -2.63 2.65
C GLY A 7 -5.55 -1.51 3.71
N VAL A 8 -4.33 -1.22 4.15
CA VAL A 8 -4.05 -0.08 5.04
C VAL A 8 -4.32 1.25 4.31
N GLY A 9 -3.91 1.37 3.04
CA GLY A 9 -4.20 2.54 2.21
C GLY A 9 -5.70 2.81 2.05
N GLU A 10 -6.49 1.76 1.77
CA GLU A 10 -7.96 1.83 1.70
C GLU A 10 -8.56 2.26 3.04
N ALA A 11 -8.09 1.70 4.16
CA ALA A 11 -8.56 2.05 5.49
C ALA A 11 -8.33 3.54 5.81
N PHE A 12 -7.15 4.07 5.52
CA PHE A 12 -6.86 5.49 5.69
C PHE A 12 -7.67 6.38 4.74
N ALA A 13 -7.80 6.02 3.47
CA ALA A 13 -8.61 6.77 2.51
C ALA A 13 -10.11 6.80 2.91
N LEU A 14 -10.62 5.70 3.47
CA LEU A 14 -11.97 5.65 4.02
C LEU A 14 -12.09 6.52 5.28
N ALA A 15 -11.14 6.43 6.20
CA ALA A 15 -11.13 7.24 7.43
C ALA A 15 -11.17 8.75 7.11
N GLU A 16 -10.43 9.20 6.10
CA GLU A 16 -10.49 10.60 5.62
C GLU A 16 -11.89 11.00 5.18
N LYS A 17 -12.56 10.15 4.39
CA LYS A 17 -13.94 10.40 3.93
C LYS A 17 -14.95 10.41 5.07
N LEU A 18 -14.65 9.70 6.17
CA LEU A 18 -15.45 9.71 7.40
C LEU A 18 -15.10 10.87 8.35
N GLY A 19 -14.16 11.74 7.98
CA GLY A 19 -13.74 12.88 8.81
C GLY A 19 -12.81 12.52 9.97
N LEU A 20 -12.23 11.32 9.97
CA LEU A 20 -11.26 10.90 10.96
C LEU A 20 -9.86 11.39 10.59
N SER A 21 -9.09 11.77 11.62
CA SER A 21 -7.67 12.08 11.43
C SER A 21 -6.85 10.79 11.21
N HIS A 22 -5.70 10.92 10.54
CA HIS A 22 -4.75 9.82 10.38
C HIS A 22 -4.31 9.26 11.74
N GLN A 23 -4.04 10.14 12.71
CA GLN A 23 -3.61 9.72 14.04
C GLN A 23 -4.71 8.91 14.75
N ALA A 24 -5.97 9.33 14.66
CA ALA A 24 -7.07 8.61 15.31
C ALA A 24 -7.23 7.18 14.77
N LEU A 25 -7.15 6.97 13.45
CA LEU A 25 -7.17 5.61 12.89
C LEU A 25 -5.92 4.83 13.29
N PHE A 26 -4.74 5.46 13.24
CA PHE A 26 -3.48 4.81 13.59
C PHE A 26 -3.47 4.33 15.05
N ASP A 27 -3.90 5.15 16.01
CA ASP A 27 -3.89 4.81 17.44
C ASP A 27 -4.73 3.56 17.72
N VAL A 28 -5.90 3.44 17.09
CA VAL A 28 -6.79 2.28 17.24
C VAL A 28 -6.24 1.07 16.48
N ALA A 29 -5.94 1.21 15.20
CA ALA A 29 -5.58 0.08 14.35
C ALA A 29 -4.21 -0.52 14.69
N SER A 30 -3.26 0.29 15.18
CA SER A 30 -1.91 -0.16 15.54
C SER A 30 -1.86 -1.02 16.80
N THR A 31 -2.91 -0.98 17.62
CA THR A 31 -3.03 -1.75 18.87
C THR A 31 -4.13 -2.81 18.80
N SER A 32 -4.78 -2.96 17.64
CA SER A 32 -5.90 -3.87 17.40
C SER A 32 -5.55 -4.97 16.39
N SER A 33 -6.53 -5.78 15.99
CA SER A 33 -6.35 -6.87 15.02
C SER A 33 -5.99 -6.43 13.60
N GLY A 34 -6.13 -5.14 13.28
CA GLY A 34 -5.71 -4.55 12.00
C GLY A 34 -4.21 -4.25 11.90
N GLN A 35 -3.44 -4.51 12.96
CA GLN A 35 -2.02 -4.21 13.00
C GLN A 35 -1.24 -5.04 11.97
N CYS A 36 -0.38 -4.36 11.22
CA CYS A 36 0.65 -4.98 10.39
C CYS A 36 1.83 -4.03 10.19
N TRP A 37 2.92 -4.53 9.62
CA TRP A 37 4.12 -3.74 9.35
C TRP A 37 3.85 -2.51 8.47
N SER A 38 2.98 -2.63 7.46
CA SER A 38 2.58 -1.52 6.59
C SER A 38 1.88 -0.39 7.37
N LEU A 39 1.24 -0.70 8.50
CA LEU A 39 0.64 0.29 9.37
C LEU A 39 1.68 0.89 10.32
N THR A 40 2.36 0.07 11.12
CA THR A 40 3.15 0.55 12.28
C THR A 40 4.56 1.00 11.94
N THR A 41 5.14 0.51 10.85
CA THR A 41 6.52 0.82 10.46
C THR A 41 6.58 1.59 9.15
N TYR A 42 5.60 1.39 8.27
CA TYR A 42 5.62 1.92 6.90
C TYR A 42 4.34 2.66 6.53
N CYS A 43 3.76 3.36 7.50
CA CYS A 43 2.44 4.00 7.37
C CYS A 43 2.33 4.82 6.07
N PRO A 44 1.30 4.57 5.22
CA PRO A 44 1.16 5.21 3.92
C PRO A 44 0.64 6.65 4.01
N VAL A 45 0.36 7.17 5.21
CA VAL A 45 -0.03 8.56 5.41
C VAL A 45 1.05 9.34 6.18
N PRO A 46 1.26 10.63 5.88
CA PRO A 46 2.20 11.47 6.61
C PRO A 46 1.71 11.70 8.06
N GLY A 47 2.65 11.81 9.00
CA GLY A 47 2.37 12.08 10.41
C GLY A 47 2.66 10.92 11.35
N PRO A 48 1.82 9.86 11.41
CA PRO A 48 1.88 8.86 12.48
C PRO A 48 3.22 8.13 12.63
N VAL A 49 3.93 7.91 11.52
CA VAL A 49 5.26 7.28 11.52
C VAL A 49 6.22 8.22 10.80
N PRO A 50 7.00 9.07 11.52
CA PRO A 50 7.83 10.12 10.91
C PRO A 50 8.88 9.61 9.93
N SER A 51 9.36 8.39 10.10
CA SER A 51 10.36 7.76 9.23
C SER A 51 9.78 7.15 7.95
N SER A 52 8.45 7.11 7.78
CA SER A 52 7.85 6.49 6.59
C SER A 52 8.05 7.36 5.34
N PRO A 53 8.13 6.75 4.14
CA PRO A 53 8.25 7.49 2.87
C PRO A 53 7.14 8.52 2.63
N ALA A 54 5.95 8.33 3.22
CA ALA A 54 4.84 9.26 3.10
C ALA A 54 5.18 10.69 3.58
N ASN A 55 6.15 10.83 4.50
CA ASN A 55 6.64 12.12 4.99
C ASN A 55 7.71 12.77 4.11
N ASN A 56 8.20 12.08 3.07
CA ASN A 56 9.24 12.56 2.17
C ASN A 56 8.77 12.50 0.70
N GLY A 57 7.49 12.77 0.46
CA GLY A 57 6.90 12.78 -0.87
C GLY A 57 6.96 11.43 -1.58
N TYR A 58 6.89 10.32 -0.84
CA TYR A 58 6.97 8.95 -1.37
C TYR A 58 8.23 8.69 -2.21
N LYS A 59 9.36 9.35 -1.88
CA LYS A 59 10.66 8.95 -2.42
C LYS A 59 10.92 7.48 -2.05
N PRO A 60 11.32 6.64 -3.01
CA PRO A 60 11.31 5.20 -2.84
C PRO A 60 12.30 4.74 -1.77
N GLY A 61 11.79 4.09 -0.73
CA GLY A 61 12.57 3.09 0.01
C GLY A 61 12.47 1.73 -0.70
N PHE A 62 11.29 1.40 -1.22
CA PHE A 62 11.07 0.29 -2.14
C PHE A 62 10.12 0.71 -3.27
N ALA A 63 10.64 0.75 -4.50
CA ALA A 63 9.90 1.28 -5.64
C ALA A 63 8.68 0.41 -6.02
N ALA A 64 7.59 1.05 -6.45
CA ALA A 64 6.36 0.40 -6.89
C ALA A 64 6.59 -0.52 -8.12
N GLY A 65 7.55 -0.15 -8.99
CA GLY A 65 8.05 -1.00 -10.06
C GLY A 65 8.58 -2.35 -9.58
N LEU A 66 9.36 -2.34 -8.48
CA LEU A 66 9.90 -3.54 -7.86
C LEU A 66 8.80 -4.35 -7.15
N MET A 67 7.85 -3.68 -6.48
CA MET A 67 6.69 -4.35 -5.88
C MET A 67 5.87 -5.11 -6.94
N LEU A 68 5.60 -4.49 -8.09
CA LEU A 68 4.88 -5.15 -9.18
C LEU A 68 5.65 -6.36 -9.74
N LYS A 69 6.98 -6.23 -9.90
CA LYS A 69 7.83 -7.35 -10.32
C LYS A 69 7.68 -8.52 -9.36
N ASP A 70 7.81 -8.29 -8.05
CA ASP A 70 7.73 -9.35 -7.05
C ASP A 70 6.33 -9.97 -6.98
N LEU A 71 5.26 -9.18 -7.15
CA LEU A 71 3.90 -9.68 -7.23
C LEU A 71 3.67 -10.58 -8.46
N ARG A 72 4.24 -10.22 -9.62
CA ARG A 72 4.17 -11.06 -10.83
C ARG A 72 4.89 -12.40 -10.63
N LEU A 73 6.09 -12.37 -10.04
CA LEU A 73 6.81 -13.60 -9.69
C LEU A 73 6.01 -14.47 -8.71
N ALA A 74 5.32 -13.86 -7.74
CA ALA A 74 4.46 -14.58 -6.82
C ALA A 74 3.24 -15.20 -7.53
N GLN A 75 2.65 -14.53 -8.52
CA GLN A 75 1.55 -15.08 -9.32
C GLN A 75 2.01 -16.23 -10.23
N GLU A 76 3.17 -16.12 -10.86
CA GLU A 76 3.77 -17.21 -11.64
C GLU A 76 4.02 -18.45 -10.77
N ALA A 77 4.58 -18.26 -9.56
CA ALA A 77 4.79 -19.34 -8.61
C ALA A 77 3.48 -19.97 -8.13
N ALA A 78 2.45 -19.15 -7.84
CA ALA A 78 1.14 -19.64 -7.46
C ALA A 78 0.49 -20.49 -8.57
N GLN A 79 0.60 -20.05 -9.83
CA GLN A 79 0.11 -20.81 -10.98
C GLN A 79 0.85 -22.15 -11.12
N ALA A 80 2.18 -22.15 -11.02
CA ALA A 80 2.99 -23.37 -11.10
C ALA A 80 2.68 -24.36 -9.97
N ALA A 81 2.36 -23.86 -8.77
CA ALA A 81 2.03 -24.67 -7.61
C ALA A 81 0.55 -25.07 -7.51
N GLY A 82 -0.31 -24.56 -8.40
CA GLY A 82 -1.77 -24.76 -8.30
C GLY A 82 -2.41 -24.08 -7.08
N ALA A 83 -1.78 -23.03 -6.54
CA ALA A 83 -2.25 -22.31 -5.36
C ALA A 83 -3.13 -21.12 -5.74
N SER A 84 -4.28 -20.98 -5.07
CA SER A 84 -5.17 -19.83 -5.26
C SER A 84 -4.71 -18.64 -4.42
N THR A 85 -4.39 -17.51 -5.05
CA THR A 85 -3.94 -16.28 -4.39
C THR A 85 -4.74 -15.05 -4.84
N PRO A 86 -6.08 -15.03 -4.67
CA PRO A 86 -6.95 -14.02 -5.27
C PRO A 86 -6.59 -12.59 -4.87
N LEU A 87 -6.28 -12.36 -3.58
CA LEU A 87 -5.84 -11.04 -3.11
C LEU A 87 -4.47 -10.65 -3.67
N GLY A 88 -3.59 -11.63 -3.91
CA GLY A 88 -2.29 -11.39 -4.55
C GLY A 88 -2.45 -11.01 -6.02
N ALA A 89 -3.38 -11.65 -6.72
CA ALA A 89 -3.72 -11.32 -8.10
C ALA A 89 -4.29 -9.89 -8.19
N GLU A 90 -5.22 -9.54 -7.32
CA GLU A 90 -5.79 -8.18 -7.27
C GLU A 90 -4.72 -7.14 -6.93
N ALA A 91 -3.85 -7.43 -5.95
CA ALA A 91 -2.73 -6.55 -5.65
C ALA A 91 -1.81 -6.35 -6.87
N ALA A 92 -1.50 -7.41 -7.62
CA ALA A 92 -0.70 -7.31 -8.84
C ALA A 92 -1.38 -6.41 -9.90
N GLN A 93 -2.70 -6.49 -10.05
CA GLN A 93 -3.45 -5.63 -10.96
C GLN A 93 -3.42 -4.16 -10.54
N LEU A 94 -3.67 -3.88 -9.25
CA LEU A 94 -3.65 -2.51 -8.72
C LEU A 94 -2.27 -1.85 -8.86
N TYR A 95 -1.19 -2.57 -8.53
CA TYR A 95 0.17 -2.06 -8.77
C TYR A 95 0.50 -1.94 -10.26
N SER A 96 -0.07 -2.78 -11.13
CA SER A 96 0.09 -2.65 -12.58
C SER A 96 -0.56 -1.36 -13.10
N LEU A 97 -1.77 -1.04 -12.63
CA LEU A 97 -2.45 0.22 -12.96
C LEU A 97 -1.69 1.43 -12.41
N PHE A 98 -1.25 1.36 -11.15
CA PHE A 98 -0.49 2.42 -10.51
C PHE A 98 0.81 2.72 -11.27
N ASN A 99 1.56 1.68 -11.67
CA ASN A 99 2.78 1.86 -12.46
C ASN A 99 2.48 2.38 -13.87
N ALA A 100 1.39 1.95 -14.50
CA ALA A 100 0.98 2.43 -15.82
C ALA A 100 0.61 3.92 -15.83
N GLN A 101 0.22 4.48 -14.68
CA GLN A 101 0.01 5.92 -14.49
C GLN A 101 1.31 6.71 -14.24
N GLY A 102 2.48 6.09 -14.42
CA GLY A 102 3.78 6.76 -14.30
C GLY A 102 4.39 6.73 -12.90
N HIS A 103 3.82 5.97 -11.97
CA HIS A 103 4.28 5.93 -10.58
C HIS A 103 5.26 4.79 -10.26
N ALA A 104 5.86 4.15 -11.27
CA ALA A 104 6.77 3.02 -11.08
C ALA A 104 7.99 3.36 -10.20
N ASP A 105 8.47 4.60 -10.25
CA ASP A 105 9.64 5.07 -9.47
C ASP A 105 9.25 5.67 -8.10
N THR A 106 7.96 5.71 -7.77
CA THR A 106 7.50 6.12 -6.44
C THR A 106 7.61 4.96 -5.45
N ASP A 107 7.68 5.29 -4.17
CA ASP A 107 7.57 4.27 -3.13
C ASP A 107 6.24 3.51 -3.23
N PHE A 108 6.25 2.20 -3.00
CA PHE A 108 5.05 1.37 -3.12
C PHE A 108 3.91 1.79 -2.16
N SER A 109 4.22 2.45 -1.03
CA SER A 109 3.21 3.04 -0.14
C SER A 109 2.44 4.21 -0.77
N GLY A 110 2.97 4.79 -1.85
CA GLY A 110 2.33 5.84 -2.65
C GLY A 110 1.02 5.43 -3.33
N ILE A 111 0.73 4.12 -3.39
CA ILE A 111 -0.53 3.58 -3.92
C ILE A 111 -1.77 4.15 -3.22
N ILE A 112 -1.65 4.67 -1.99
CA ILE A 112 -2.75 5.37 -1.32
C ILE A 112 -3.26 6.59 -2.11
N ASN A 113 -2.39 7.30 -2.83
CA ASN A 113 -2.82 8.46 -3.63
C ASN A 113 -3.66 8.02 -4.82
N PHE A 114 -3.26 6.92 -5.45
CA PHE A 114 -4.06 6.22 -6.45
C PHE A 114 -5.44 5.81 -5.88
N LEU A 115 -5.48 5.21 -4.69
CA LEU A 115 -6.73 4.81 -4.02
C LEU A 115 -7.62 6.01 -3.62
N ARG A 116 -7.03 7.16 -3.31
CA ARG A 116 -7.76 8.41 -3.06
C ARG A 116 -8.39 8.99 -4.34
N GLY A 117 -8.00 8.51 -5.52
CA GLY A 117 -8.35 9.13 -6.80
C GLY A 117 -7.70 10.50 -7.01
N LYS A 118 -6.55 10.74 -6.35
CA LYS A 118 -5.73 11.93 -6.56
C LYS A 118 -4.64 11.58 -7.57
N GLU A 119 -4.53 12.35 -8.64
CA GLU A 119 -3.33 12.34 -9.47
C GLU A 119 -2.15 12.75 -8.58
N GLY A 120 -1.10 11.91 -8.54
CA GLY A 120 -0.04 11.95 -7.53
C GLY A 120 0.75 13.25 -7.43
#